data_AF-A0A2N1RCX3-F1
#
_entry.id   AF-A0A2N1RCX3-F1
#
_cell.length_a   1.000
_cell.length_b   1.000
_cell.length_c   1.000
_cell.angle_alpha   90.00
_cell.angle_beta   90.00
_cell.angle_gamma   90.00
#
_symmetry.space_group_name_H-M   'P 1'
#
loop_
_entity.id
_entity.type
_entity.pdbx_description
1 polymer ?
#
loop_
_entity_poly.entity_id
_entity_poly.type
_entity_poly.pdbx_seq_one_letter_code
_entity_poly.pdbx_strand_id
1 'polypeptide(L)'
;MHANDHFFLNLTMPAAKCVLDAAIGIEGSTVITAMARNGTDFGIRLSGLGDRWFTGPASMVDGLYLPGFGPQDAAPDIGDSVITETSGIGGFAMAAAPAIVKFVGGSPADAIAFTKQMYTITLAENEEYRIPILDFRGTPTAIDVRKVVETGILPVINTGIAHKSPGIGMVGAGLVKPPENCFRDALEAFADSFDSMST
;
A
#
# COMPACT_ATOMS: atom_id res chain seq x y z
N MET A 1 -10.96 -8.47 -22.34
CA MET A 1 -11.57 -7.69 -21.24
C MET A 1 -12.52 -8.53 -20.40
N HIS A 2 -13.61 -9.08 -20.96
CA HIS A 2 -14.66 -9.75 -20.15
C HIS A 2 -14.35 -11.15 -19.61
N ALA A 3 -13.18 -11.73 -19.94
CA ALA A 3 -12.81 -13.08 -19.51
C ALA A 3 -12.08 -13.10 -18.15
N ASN A 4 -11.59 -11.95 -17.69
CA ASN A 4 -10.85 -11.82 -16.44
C ASN A 4 -11.06 -10.41 -15.86
N ASP A 5 -11.73 -10.35 -14.72
CA ASP A 5 -12.02 -9.09 -14.01
C ASP A 5 -10.75 -8.38 -13.52
N HIS A 6 -9.60 -9.07 -13.47
CA HIS A 6 -8.29 -8.46 -13.18
C HIS A 6 -7.68 -7.69 -14.35
N PHE A 7 -8.29 -7.67 -15.55
CA PHE A 7 -7.73 -6.95 -16.70
C PHE A 7 -7.41 -5.49 -16.37
N PHE A 8 -8.30 -4.82 -15.63
CA PHE A 8 -8.15 -3.41 -15.25
C PHE A 8 -6.98 -3.14 -14.31
N LEU A 9 -6.54 -4.11 -13.50
CA LEU A 9 -5.41 -3.93 -12.60
C LEU A 9 -4.13 -3.54 -13.36
N ASN A 10 -3.93 -4.11 -14.55
CA ASN A 10 -2.80 -3.80 -15.42
C ASN A 10 -2.83 -2.36 -15.98
N LEU A 11 -3.97 -1.68 -15.92
CA LEU A 11 -4.11 -0.27 -16.29
C LEU A 11 -4.01 0.63 -15.05
N THR A 12 -4.59 0.20 -13.93
CA THR A 12 -4.59 0.94 -12.67
C THR A 12 -3.19 1.13 -12.11
N MET A 13 -2.35 0.09 -12.11
CA MET A 13 -0.98 0.17 -11.57
C MET A 13 -0.09 1.20 -12.29
N PRO A 14 0.07 1.17 -13.63
CA PRO A 14 0.87 2.18 -14.32
C PRO A 14 0.27 3.58 -14.24
N ALA A 15 -1.06 3.72 -14.18
CA ALA A 15 -1.70 5.02 -13.95
C ALA A 15 -1.35 5.58 -12.56
N ALA A 16 -1.44 4.76 -11.51
CA ALA A 16 -1.03 5.11 -10.15
C ALA A 16 0.47 5.49 -10.10
N LYS A 17 1.33 4.71 -10.75
CA LYS A 17 2.76 5.00 -10.86
C LYS A 17 3.02 6.34 -11.56
N CYS A 18 2.34 6.61 -12.68
CA CYS A 18 2.48 7.87 -13.41
C CYS A 18 2.10 9.09 -12.55
N VAL A 19 1.06 8.98 -11.71
CA VAL A 19 0.68 10.05 -10.78
C VAL A 19 1.74 10.26 -9.72
N LEU A 20 2.25 9.18 -9.11
CA LEU A 20 3.24 9.27 -8.04
C LEU A 20 4.62 9.74 -8.53
N ASP A 21 4.98 9.42 -9.78
CA ASP A 21 6.24 9.86 -10.38
C ASP A 21 6.33 11.37 -10.54
N ALA A 22 5.20 12.05 -10.74
CA ALA A 22 5.14 13.51 -10.76
C ALA A 22 5.50 14.15 -9.40
N ALA A 23 5.47 13.37 -8.32
CA ALA A 23 5.82 13.81 -6.98
C ALA A 23 7.24 13.38 -6.55
N ILE A 24 8.07 12.82 -7.45
CA ILE A 24 9.46 12.45 -7.12
C ILE A 24 10.38 13.67 -7.16
N GLY A 25 11.34 13.75 -6.23
CA GLY A 25 12.40 14.76 -6.24
C GLY A 25 11.98 16.11 -5.65
N ILE A 26 10.88 16.17 -4.90
CA ILE A 26 10.49 17.39 -4.19
C ILE A 26 11.36 17.48 -2.93
N GLU A 27 12.24 18.48 -2.92
CA GLU A 27 13.13 18.77 -1.80
C GLU A 27 12.33 18.94 -0.50
N GLY A 28 12.79 18.29 0.58
CA GLY A 28 12.15 18.32 1.88
C GLY A 28 10.78 17.63 1.97
N SER A 29 10.38 16.85 0.96
CA SER A 29 9.15 16.06 1.01
C SER A 29 9.37 14.69 1.65
N THR A 30 8.57 14.39 2.66
CA THR A 30 8.49 13.09 3.35
C THR A 30 7.45 12.14 2.76
N VAL A 31 6.86 12.51 1.63
CA VAL A 31 5.83 11.72 0.97
C VAL A 31 6.44 10.45 0.38
N ILE A 32 5.80 9.31 0.64
CA ILE A 32 6.13 8.04 0.01
C ILE A 32 5.64 8.06 -1.44
N THR A 33 6.54 7.86 -2.40
CA THR A 33 6.25 7.86 -3.85
C THR A 33 6.26 6.46 -4.46
N ALA A 34 6.78 5.47 -3.75
CA ALA A 34 6.66 4.07 -4.14
C ALA A 34 6.58 3.18 -2.90
N MET A 35 5.68 2.21 -2.95
CA MET A 35 5.75 0.98 -2.19
C MET A 35 5.80 -0.18 -3.19
N ALA A 36 6.56 -1.22 -2.91
CA ALA A 36 6.66 -2.42 -3.74
C ALA A 36 7.11 -3.63 -2.91
N ARG A 37 6.88 -4.85 -3.42
CA ARG A 37 7.39 -6.07 -2.81
C ARG A 37 7.70 -7.16 -3.84
N ASN A 38 8.61 -8.05 -3.51
CA ASN A 38 9.13 -9.06 -4.44
C ASN A 38 9.03 -10.51 -3.92
N GLY A 39 8.30 -10.75 -2.82
CA GLY A 39 8.19 -12.06 -2.17
C GLY A 39 9.31 -12.37 -1.17
N THR A 40 10.30 -11.50 -1.03
CA THR A 40 11.34 -11.56 0.03
C THR A 40 11.37 -10.28 0.85
N ASP A 41 11.31 -9.14 0.16
CA ASP A 41 11.43 -7.80 0.72
C ASP A 41 10.24 -6.94 0.33
N PHE A 42 9.87 -6.04 1.24
CA PHE A 42 9.00 -4.91 1.00
C PHE A 42 9.86 -3.65 1.03
N GLY A 43 9.65 -2.74 0.09
CA GLY A 43 10.43 -1.52 -0.03
C GLY A 43 9.57 -0.27 -0.17
N ILE A 44 10.10 0.86 0.32
CA ILE A 44 9.53 2.19 0.07
C ILE A 44 10.57 3.16 -0.51
N ARG A 45 10.08 4.21 -1.18
CA ARG A 45 10.85 5.38 -1.60
C ARG A 45 10.17 6.66 -1.15
N LEU A 46 10.97 7.65 -0.74
CA LEU A 46 10.48 8.98 -0.40
C LEU A 46 10.78 9.97 -1.53
N SER A 47 9.87 10.93 -1.72
CA SER A 47 10.00 12.02 -2.68
C SER A 47 11.33 12.77 -2.53
N GLY A 48 11.69 13.18 -1.30
CA GLY A 48 12.90 13.95 -1.01
C GLY A 48 14.21 13.16 -1.03
N LEU A 49 14.18 11.83 -1.18
CA LEU A 49 15.37 10.96 -1.14
C LEU A 49 15.68 10.26 -2.47
N GLY A 50 15.06 10.73 -3.56
CA GLY A 50 15.35 10.25 -4.92
C GLY A 50 15.06 8.76 -5.13
N ASP A 51 16.04 8.02 -5.63
CA ASP A 51 15.93 6.59 -5.99
C ASP A 51 16.28 5.61 -4.86
N ARG A 52 16.59 6.10 -3.65
CA ARG A 52 16.97 5.24 -2.53
C ARG A 52 15.77 4.43 -2.02
N TRP A 53 15.95 3.11 -1.94
CA TRP A 53 15.00 2.18 -1.33
C TRP A 53 15.31 1.97 0.15
N PHE A 54 14.25 1.86 0.94
CA PHE A 54 14.29 1.43 2.33
C PHE A 54 13.48 0.15 2.45
N THR A 55 14.10 -0.93 2.94
CA THR A 55 13.54 -2.28 2.81
C THR A 55 13.43 -2.99 4.14
N GLY A 56 12.44 -3.87 4.25
CA GLY A 56 12.29 -4.84 5.34
C GLY A 56 11.75 -6.16 4.79
N PRO A 57 11.70 -7.23 5.61
CA PRO A 57 11.18 -8.52 5.16
C PRO A 57 9.71 -8.40 4.72
N ALA A 58 9.37 -9.00 3.58
CA ALA A 58 7.98 -9.09 3.13
C ALA A 58 7.15 -9.91 4.12
N SER A 59 6.00 -9.38 4.51
CA SER A 59 5.09 -10.03 5.46
C SER A 59 4.27 -11.14 4.82
N MET A 60 3.80 -12.07 5.65
CA MET A 60 2.74 -13.01 5.25
C MET A 60 1.40 -12.28 5.22
N VAL A 61 0.59 -12.59 4.21
CA VAL A 61 -0.76 -12.03 4.06
C VAL A 61 -1.73 -12.81 4.95
N ASP A 62 -2.51 -12.10 5.77
CA ASP A 62 -3.57 -12.66 6.61
C ASP A 62 -4.91 -12.57 5.88
N GLY A 63 -5.59 -13.70 5.66
CA GLY A 63 -6.77 -13.70 4.82
C GLY A 63 -7.46 -15.04 4.61
N LEU A 64 -8.36 -15.05 3.62
CA LEU A 64 -9.18 -16.19 3.26
C LEU A 64 -8.51 -17.00 2.14
N TYR A 65 -8.58 -18.32 2.25
CA TYR A 65 -8.00 -19.25 1.29
C TYR A 65 -9.06 -19.87 0.39
N LEU A 66 -8.69 -20.13 -0.86
CA LEU A 66 -9.50 -20.88 -1.81
C LEU A 66 -9.64 -22.34 -1.36
N PRO A 67 -10.72 -23.05 -1.76
CA PRO A 67 -10.91 -24.44 -1.39
C PRO A 67 -9.70 -25.31 -1.75
N GLY A 68 -9.18 -26.05 -0.76
CA GLY A 68 -8.02 -26.93 -0.93
C GLY A 68 -6.66 -26.31 -0.58
N PHE A 69 -6.60 -25.01 -0.27
CA PHE A 69 -5.38 -24.33 0.18
C PHE A 69 -5.48 -23.84 1.62
N GLY A 70 -4.32 -23.57 2.24
CA GLY A 70 -4.24 -22.93 3.55
C GLY A 70 -2.94 -22.15 3.76
N PRO A 71 -2.71 -21.61 4.97
CA PRO A 71 -1.54 -20.76 5.28
C PRO A 71 -0.19 -21.40 4.96
N GLN A 72 -0.09 -22.72 5.05
CA GLN A 72 1.12 -23.47 4.71
C GLN A 72 1.52 -23.37 3.23
N ASP A 73 0.59 -23.00 2.35
CA ASP A 73 0.78 -22.93 0.90
C ASP A 73 1.20 -21.52 0.44
N ALA A 74 1.03 -20.52 1.30
CA ALA A 74 1.25 -19.12 0.97
C ALA A 74 2.75 -18.76 0.83
N ALA A 75 3.03 -17.88 -0.13
CA ALA A 75 4.27 -17.12 -0.21
C ALA A 75 4.17 -15.81 0.61
N PRO A 76 5.30 -15.18 0.98
CA PRO A 76 5.30 -13.79 1.42
C PRO A 76 4.76 -12.86 0.33
N ASP A 77 4.29 -11.67 0.75
CA ASP A 77 3.64 -10.70 -0.14
C ASP A 77 4.55 -10.29 -1.32
N ILE A 78 3.95 -10.20 -2.51
CA ILE A 78 4.68 -10.06 -3.78
C ILE A 78 3.92 -9.21 -4.79
N GLY A 79 4.66 -8.40 -5.55
CA GLY A 79 4.20 -7.58 -6.65
C GLY A 79 4.30 -6.09 -6.39
N ASP A 80 4.09 -5.31 -7.46
CA ASP A 80 4.11 -3.84 -7.39
C ASP A 80 2.71 -3.25 -7.16
N SER A 81 1.67 -4.09 -7.02
CA SER A 81 0.28 -3.64 -6.89
C SER A 81 0.02 -2.71 -5.70
N VAL A 82 0.85 -2.72 -4.67
CA VAL A 82 0.80 -1.79 -3.53
C VAL A 82 1.04 -0.33 -3.95
N ILE A 83 1.49 -0.09 -5.19
CA ILE A 83 1.50 1.25 -5.79
C ILE A 83 0.08 1.85 -5.84
N THR A 84 -0.97 1.00 -5.90
CA THR A 84 -2.35 1.47 -5.90
C THR A 84 -2.72 2.09 -4.55
N GLU A 85 -2.38 1.45 -3.44
CA GLU A 85 -2.48 2.01 -2.08
C GLU A 85 -1.63 3.25 -1.90
N THR A 86 -0.43 3.27 -2.47
CA THR A 86 0.46 4.44 -2.43
C THR A 86 -0.22 5.66 -3.06
N SER A 87 -1.00 5.45 -4.13
CA SER A 87 -1.79 6.49 -4.80
C SER A 87 -3.14 6.81 -4.15
N GLY A 88 -3.47 6.16 -3.04
CA GLY A 88 -4.70 6.40 -2.28
C GLY A 88 -5.92 5.58 -2.72
N ILE A 89 -5.75 4.51 -3.50
CA ILE A 89 -6.83 3.56 -3.82
C ILE A 89 -6.54 2.18 -3.19
N GLY A 90 -7.21 1.11 -3.60
CA GLY A 90 -7.01 -0.22 -2.99
C GLY A 90 -7.45 -0.23 -1.52
N GLY A 91 -6.59 -0.71 -0.62
CA GLY A 91 -6.83 -0.70 0.83
C GLY A 91 -7.19 0.68 1.43
N PHE A 92 -6.69 1.76 0.83
CA PHE A 92 -6.98 3.13 1.28
C PHE A 92 -8.41 3.56 0.93
N ALA A 93 -8.99 3.00 -0.13
CA ALA A 93 -10.35 3.27 -0.58
C ALA A 93 -11.31 2.10 -0.31
N MET A 94 -10.98 1.21 0.65
CA MET A 94 -11.75 0.01 0.93
C MET A 94 -13.22 0.31 1.30
N ALA A 95 -13.50 1.47 1.91
CA ALA A 95 -14.86 1.97 2.17
C ALA A 95 -15.72 2.12 0.90
N ALA A 96 -15.11 2.35 -0.28
CA ALA A 96 -15.81 2.43 -1.56
C ALA A 96 -16.15 1.04 -2.15
N ALA A 97 -15.58 -0.04 -1.61
CA ALA A 97 -15.77 -1.41 -2.09
C ALA A 97 -16.09 -2.39 -0.95
N PRO A 98 -17.16 -2.17 -0.16
CA PRO A 98 -17.44 -2.98 1.04
C PRO A 98 -17.65 -4.47 0.76
N ALA A 99 -17.97 -4.87 -0.47
CA ALA A 99 -18.09 -6.27 -0.87
C ALA A 99 -16.76 -7.03 -0.81
N ILE A 100 -15.62 -6.34 -0.91
CA ILE A 100 -14.29 -6.95 -0.95
C ILE A 100 -13.97 -7.74 0.33
N VAL A 101 -14.59 -7.40 1.45
CA VAL A 101 -14.39 -8.07 2.75
C VAL A 101 -14.79 -9.55 2.71
N LYS A 102 -15.66 -9.96 1.77
CA LYS A 102 -15.98 -11.37 1.53
C LYS A 102 -14.81 -12.15 0.91
N PHE A 103 -13.85 -11.44 0.34
CA PHE A 103 -12.70 -11.99 -0.35
C PHE A 103 -11.40 -11.82 0.45
N VAL A 104 -11.21 -10.66 1.09
CA VAL A 104 -9.99 -10.34 1.86
C VAL A 104 -10.15 -10.52 3.38
N GLY A 105 -11.34 -10.88 3.84
CA GLY A 105 -11.66 -10.97 5.26
C GLY A 105 -12.11 -9.64 5.88
N GLY A 106 -12.60 -9.71 7.11
CA GLY A 106 -13.15 -8.59 7.87
C GLY A 106 -14.64 -8.33 7.62
N SER A 107 -15.10 -7.14 7.99
CA SER A 107 -16.48 -6.68 7.89
C SER A 107 -16.58 -5.36 7.12
N PRO A 108 -17.76 -4.98 6.59
CA PRO A 108 -17.96 -3.67 5.97
C PRO A 108 -17.63 -2.50 6.90
N ALA A 109 -17.79 -2.67 8.22
CA ALA A 109 -17.39 -1.67 9.21
C ALA A 109 -15.86 -1.53 9.28
N ASP A 110 -15.12 -2.64 9.18
CA ASP A 110 -13.65 -2.61 9.12
C ASP A 110 -13.15 -1.89 7.87
N ALA A 111 -13.78 -2.11 6.71
CA ALA A 111 -13.46 -1.39 5.48
C ALA A 111 -13.58 0.14 5.62
N ILE A 112 -14.64 0.60 6.31
CA ILE A 112 -14.84 2.02 6.65
C ILE A 112 -13.76 2.50 7.64
N ALA A 113 -13.49 1.72 8.67
CA ALA A 113 -12.51 2.05 9.70
C ALA A 113 -11.10 2.17 9.11
N PHE A 114 -10.69 1.25 8.24
CA PHE A 114 -9.38 1.26 7.58
C PHE A 114 -9.20 2.52 6.72
N THR A 115 -10.15 2.83 5.83
CA THR A 115 -10.09 4.08 5.06
C THR A 115 -10.00 5.30 5.98
N LYS A 116 -10.80 5.34 7.05
CA LYS A 116 -10.76 6.47 8.00
C LYS A 116 -9.41 6.60 8.70
N GLN A 117 -8.80 5.49 9.08
CA GLN A 117 -7.49 5.44 9.71
C GLN A 117 -6.38 5.94 8.79
N MET A 118 -6.49 5.70 7.48
CA MET A 118 -5.48 6.16 6.51
C MET A 118 -5.42 7.68 6.39
N TYR A 119 -6.51 8.41 6.65
CA TYR A 119 -6.44 9.89 6.73
C TYR A 119 -5.46 10.39 7.79
N THR A 120 -5.21 9.60 8.84
CA THR A 120 -4.28 9.96 9.91
C THR A 120 -2.83 9.97 9.44
N ILE A 121 -2.47 9.17 8.43
CA ILE A 121 -1.09 9.06 7.92
C ILE A 121 -0.86 9.76 6.58
N THR A 122 -1.89 10.39 6.02
CA THR A 122 -1.82 11.11 4.74
C THR A 122 -1.87 12.62 4.91
N LEU A 123 -1.42 13.36 3.91
CA LEU A 123 -1.39 14.83 3.94
C LEU A 123 -2.67 15.47 3.40
N ALA A 124 -3.38 14.81 2.49
CA ALA A 124 -4.53 15.38 1.81
C ALA A 124 -5.61 14.34 1.49
N GLU A 125 -6.73 14.84 0.97
CA GLU A 125 -7.77 14.05 0.33
C GLU A 125 -7.72 14.28 -1.18
N ASN A 126 -7.94 13.24 -1.98
CA ASN A 126 -7.97 13.35 -3.43
C ASN A 126 -9.20 14.12 -3.94
N GLU A 127 -9.04 15.05 -4.88
CA GLU A 127 -10.15 15.83 -5.39
C GLU A 127 -11.06 15.06 -6.36
N GLU A 128 -10.52 14.05 -7.05
CA GLU A 128 -11.19 13.28 -8.10
C GLU A 128 -11.74 11.95 -7.57
N TYR A 129 -10.98 11.24 -6.75
CA TYR A 129 -11.39 9.96 -6.18
C TYR A 129 -12.20 10.18 -4.91
N ARG A 130 -13.53 10.22 -5.05
CA ARG A 130 -14.47 10.44 -3.94
C ARG A 130 -15.12 9.15 -3.45
N ILE A 131 -15.37 9.07 -2.15
CA ILE A 131 -15.98 7.91 -1.48
C ILE A 131 -17.41 8.28 -1.03
N PRO A 132 -18.48 7.82 -1.72
CA PRO A 132 -19.85 8.26 -1.44
C PRO A 132 -20.33 7.99 -0.01
N ILE A 133 -20.00 6.83 0.56
CA ILE A 133 -20.43 6.45 1.91
C ILE A 133 -19.75 7.27 3.02
N LEU A 134 -18.72 8.05 2.68
CA LEU A 134 -18.03 8.97 3.58
C LEU A 134 -18.36 10.42 3.21
N ASP A 135 -19.61 10.69 2.82
CA ASP A 135 -20.09 12.01 2.39
C ASP A 135 -19.24 12.61 1.26
N PHE A 136 -18.82 11.77 0.31
CA PHE A 136 -17.96 12.14 -0.83
C PHE A 136 -16.62 12.77 -0.43
N ARG A 137 -16.08 12.43 0.74
CA ARG A 137 -14.67 12.71 1.07
C ARG A 137 -13.74 12.09 0.03
N GLY A 138 -12.64 12.79 -0.25
CA GLY A 138 -11.63 12.32 -1.19
C GLY A 138 -10.81 11.18 -0.59
N THR A 139 -10.25 10.29 -1.41
CA THR A 139 -9.43 9.20 -0.86
C THR A 139 -8.18 9.74 -0.13
N PRO A 140 -7.73 9.13 0.97
CA PRO A 140 -6.53 9.54 1.68
C PRO A 140 -5.31 9.47 0.74
N THR A 141 -4.60 10.58 0.56
CA THR A 141 -3.54 10.73 -0.47
C THR A 141 -2.27 11.38 0.08
N ALA A 142 -1.11 11.00 -0.47
CA ALA A 142 0.23 11.44 -0.06
C ALA A 142 0.56 10.97 1.37
N ILE A 143 0.95 9.68 1.48
CA ILE A 143 1.37 9.06 2.73
C ILE A 143 2.63 9.75 3.23
N ASP A 144 2.60 10.30 4.45
CA ASP A 144 3.74 10.96 5.08
C ASP A 144 4.44 9.99 6.03
N VAL A 145 5.71 9.68 5.76
CA VAL A 145 6.48 8.74 6.59
C VAL A 145 6.60 9.22 8.04
N ARG A 146 6.59 10.53 8.30
CA ARG A 146 6.64 11.08 9.66
C ARG A 146 5.41 10.66 10.45
N LYS A 147 4.22 10.79 9.84
CA LYS A 147 2.95 10.42 10.48
C LYS A 147 2.85 8.92 10.70
N VAL A 148 3.36 8.11 9.77
CA VAL A 148 3.44 6.65 9.93
C VAL A 148 4.27 6.31 11.17
N VAL A 149 5.47 6.87 11.31
CA VAL A 149 6.35 6.62 12.46
C VAL A 149 5.80 7.19 13.76
N GLU A 150 5.29 8.42 13.75
CA GLU A 150 4.75 9.11 14.93
C GLU A 150 3.54 8.39 15.52
N THR A 151 2.63 7.91 14.67
CA THR A 151 1.36 7.32 15.10
C THR A 151 1.45 5.81 15.29
N GLY A 152 2.47 5.15 14.72
CA GLY A 152 2.56 3.69 14.61
C GLY A 152 1.50 3.08 13.69
N ILE A 153 0.75 3.89 12.94
CA ILE A 153 -0.25 3.41 11.99
C ILE A 153 0.44 3.06 10.69
N LEU A 154 0.35 1.79 10.29
CA LEU A 154 0.90 1.31 9.03
C LEU A 154 -0.12 1.39 7.88
N PRO A 155 0.35 1.58 6.63
CA PRO A 155 -0.50 1.49 5.44
C PRO A 155 -1.31 0.19 5.41
N VAL A 156 -2.62 0.30 5.21
CA VAL A 156 -3.50 -0.86 5.00
C VAL A 156 -3.41 -1.30 3.55
N ILE A 157 -2.97 -2.54 3.34
CA ILE A 157 -2.78 -3.13 2.01
C ILE A 157 -3.69 -4.35 1.90
N ASN A 158 -4.52 -4.39 0.85
CA ASN A 158 -5.22 -5.61 0.48
C ASN A 158 -4.55 -6.23 -0.75
N THR A 159 -4.43 -7.56 -0.76
CA THR A 159 -3.62 -8.24 -1.78
C THR A 159 -4.06 -9.68 -1.96
N GLY A 160 -3.72 -10.24 -3.12
CA GLY A 160 -3.85 -11.67 -3.35
C GLY A 160 -2.74 -12.46 -2.65
N ILE A 161 -3.07 -13.67 -2.21
CA ILE A 161 -2.13 -14.63 -1.65
C ILE A 161 -1.65 -15.52 -2.79
N ALA A 162 -0.36 -15.47 -3.09
CA ALA A 162 0.28 -16.35 -4.07
C ALA A 162 0.74 -17.66 -3.41
N HIS A 163 0.71 -18.75 -4.16
CA HIS A 163 1.29 -20.02 -3.73
C HIS A 163 2.83 -19.94 -3.71
N LYS A 164 3.49 -20.56 -2.73
CA LYS A 164 4.97 -20.59 -2.61
C LYS A 164 5.68 -21.39 -3.71
N SER A 165 5.03 -22.42 -4.23
CA SER A 165 5.51 -23.19 -5.39
C SER A 165 5.15 -22.49 -6.72
N PRO A 166 6.10 -22.35 -7.67
CA PRO A 166 5.87 -21.71 -8.96
C PRO A 166 4.77 -22.36 -9.79
N GLY A 167 4.00 -21.54 -10.52
CA GLY A 167 3.01 -22.00 -11.50
C GLY A 167 1.63 -22.36 -10.96
N ILE A 168 1.42 -22.41 -9.64
CA ILE A 168 0.10 -22.68 -9.04
C ILE A 168 -0.79 -21.42 -9.03
N GLY A 169 -0.18 -20.25 -8.80
CA GLY A 169 -0.88 -18.97 -8.87
C GLY A 169 -1.54 -18.55 -7.56
N MET A 170 -2.70 -17.90 -7.64
CA MET A 170 -3.40 -17.33 -6.50
C MET A 170 -4.13 -18.41 -5.69
N VAL A 171 -3.98 -18.37 -4.36
CA VAL A 171 -4.54 -19.35 -3.41
C VAL A 171 -5.45 -18.73 -2.36
N GLY A 172 -5.59 -17.42 -2.36
CA GLY A 172 -6.41 -16.68 -1.39
C GLY A 172 -6.27 -15.18 -1.58
N ALA A 173 -6.86 -14.39 -0.69
CA ALA A 173 -6.69 -12.94 -0.62
C ALA A 173 -6.84 -12.46 0.82
N GLY A 174 -6.23 -11.32 1.15
CA GLY A 174 -6.17 -10.86 2.51
C GLY A 174 -5.67 -9.45 2.69
N LEU A 175 -5.38 -9.13 3.95
CA LEU A 175 -4.75 -7.91 4.39
C LEU A 175 -3.30 -8.21 4.80
N VAL A 176 -2.42 -7.25 4.56
CA VAL A 176 -1.01 -7.37 4.95
C VAL A 176 -0.51 -6.06 5.53
N LYS A 177 0.34 -6.17 6.54
CA LYS A 177 1.03 -5.02 7.13
C LYS A 177 2.46 -4.96 6.59
N PRO A 178 2.91 -3.79 6.09
CA PRO A 178 4.30 -3.62 5.68
C PRO A 178 5.23 -3.68 6.91
N PRO A 179 6.51 -4.01 6.74
CA PRO A 179 7.46 -4.06 7.85
C PRO A 179 7.75 -2.66 8.39
N GLU A 180 7.68 -2.49 9.71
CA GLU A 180 7.83 -1.16 10.35
C GLU A 180 9.20 -0.51 10.11
N ASN A 181 10.26 -1.32 9.97
CA ASN A 181 11.61 -0.81 9.87
C ASN A 181 11.82 0.06 8.62
N CYS A 182 11.18 -0.26 7.49
CA CYS A 182 11.40 0.52 6.27
C CYS A 182 10.95 1.97 6.41
N PHE A 183 9.93 2.26 7.23
CA PHE A 183 9.48 3.62 7.52
C PHE A 183 10.41 4.36 8.48
N ARG A 184 10.88 3.66 9.52
CA ARG A 184 11.84 4.23 10.48
C ARG A 184 13.17 4.56 9.81
N ASP A 185 13.73 3.61 9.08
CA ASP A 185 15.01 3.75 8.37
C ASP A 185 14.94 4.89 7.34
N ALA A 186 13.78 5.04 6.66
CA ALA A 186 13.54 6.13 5.72
C ALA A 186 13.45 7.50 6.40
N LEU A 187 12.82 7.59 7.58
CA LEU A 187 12.72 8.83 8.33
C LEU A 187 14.08 9.24 8.94
N GLU A 188 14.84 8.29 9.47
CA GLU A 188 16.20 8.51 9.97
C GLU A 188 17.10 9.06 8.84
N ALA A 189 17.09 8.41 7.67
CA ALA A 189 17.85 8.89 6.51
C ALA A 189 17.36 10.25 5.97
N PHE A 190 16.07 10.54 6.10
CA PHE A 190 15.53 11.85 5.74
C PHE A 190 16.06 12.94 6.67
N ALA A 191 16.12 12.69 7.98
CA ALA A 191 16.71 13.63 8.94
C ALA A 191 18.20 13.88 8.65
N ASP A 192 18.98 12.81 8.45
CA ASP A 192 20.42 12.91 8.14
C ASP A 192 20.72 13.74 6.88
N SER A 193 19.80 13.75 5.91
CA SER A 193 19.97 14.50 4.67
C SER A 193 20.07 16.02 4.90
N PHE A 194 19.42 16.56 5.94
CA PHE A 194 19.51 17.99 6.29
C PHE A 194 20.77 18.33 7.07
N ASP A 195 21.25 17.42 7.92
CA ASP A 195 22.51 17.62 8.64
C ASP A 195 23.67 17.72 7.66
N SER A 196 23.65 16.92 6.58
CA SER A 196 24.65 16.96 5.52
C SER A 196 24.60 18.21 4.61
N MET A 197 23.46 18.91 4.56
CA MET A 197 23.31 20.17 3.82
C MET A 197 23.75 21.40 4.63
N SER A 198 23.91 21.25 5.95
CA SER A 198 24.25 22.33 6.88
C SER A 198 25.77 22.54 7.04
N THR A 199 26.58 21.71 6.40
CA THR A 199 28.05 21.72 6.40
C THR A 199 28.60 22.00 5.01
#